data_AF-A0A6M1YYY4-F1
#
_entry.id   AF-A0A6M1YYY4-F1
#
_cell.length_a   1.000
_cell.length_b   1.000
_cell.length_c   1.000
_cell.angle_alpha   90.00
_cell.angle_beta   90.00
_cell.angle_gamma   90.00
#
_symmetry.space_group_name_H-M   'P 1'
#
loop_
_entity.id
_entity.type
_entity.pdbx_description
1 polymer ?
#
loop_
_entity_poly.entity_id
_entity_poly.type
_entity_poly.pdbx_seq_one_letter_code
_entity_poly.pdbx_strand_id
1 'polypeptide(L)' 'MRIVAAFEKEDLAKRFSNFLQTQDIDNTLESNFDKKEKKMMYSIWVHNEDLQDKAKAFFDNFLSDPNSSKFDVKME' A
#
# COMPACT_ATOMS: atom_id res chain seq x y z
N MET A 1 -9.28 2.68 -11.32
CA MET A 1 -8.39 1.90 -10.41
C MET A 1 -6.99 1.88 -11.01
N ARG A 2 -5.96 2.24 -10.24
CA ARG A 2 -4.55 2.18 -10.69
C ARG A 2 -3.65 1.72 -9.55
N ILE A 3 -2.55 1.03 -9.88
CA ILE A 3 -1.53 0.66 -8.90
C ILE A 3 -0.80 1.92 -8.46
N VAL A 4 -0.80 2.19 -7.15
CA VAL A 4 -0.06 3.31 -6.54
C VAL A 4 1.24 2.85 -5.88
N ALA A 5 1.26 1.61 -5.38
CA ALA A 5 2.38 1.04 -4.65
C ALA A 5 2.44 -0.48 -4.88
N ALA A 6 3.65 -1.04 -4.78
CA ALA A 6 3.86 -2.48 -4.80
C ALA A 6 4.92 -2.85 -3.77
N PHE A 7 4.69 -3.95 -3.06
CA PHE A 7 5.56 -4.43 -1.98
C PHE A 7 5.92 -5.88 -2.21
N GLU A 8 7.15 -6.28 -1.86
CA GLU A 8 7.53 -7.71 -1.81
C GLU A 8 7.05 -8.39 -0.52
N LYS A 9 6.74 -7.62 0.52
CA LYS A 9 6.29 -8.12 1.82
C LYS A 9 4.80 -7.85 2.02
N GLU A 10 4.05 -8.91 2.33
CA GLU A 10 2.62 -8.80 2.64
C GLU A 10 2.36 -7.85 3.81
N ASP A 11 3.18 -7.94 4.87
CA ASP A 11 3.03 -7.13 6.08
C ASP A 11 3.05 -5.63 5.79
N LEU A 12 4.00 -5.18 4.96
CA LEU A 12 4.09 -3.78 4.55
C LEU A 12 2.88 -3.36 3.71
N ALA A 13 2.45 -4.22 2.79
CA ALA A 13 1.31 -3.94 1.93
C ALA A 13 0.01 -3.82 2.74
N LYS A 14 -0.21 -4.72 3.71
CA LYS A 14 -1.35 -4.67 4.63
C LYS A 14 -1.33 -3.42 5.49
N ARG A 15 -0.17 -3.07 6.09
CA ARG A 15 -0.04 -1.83 6.87
C ARG A 15 -0.39 -0.59 6.05
N PHE A 16 0.15 -0.52 4.83
CA PHE A 16 -0.11 0.61 3.94
C PHE A 16 -1.58 0.65 3.48
N SER A 17 -2.16 -0.50 3.12
CA SER A 17 -3.58 -0.63 2.77
C SER A 17 -4.49 -0.15 3.92
N ASN A 18 -4.23 -0.62 5.15
CA ASN A 18 -4.96 -0.19 6.34
C ASN A 18 -4.80 1.31 6.59
N PHE A 19 -3.58 1.85 6.47
CA PHE A 19 -3.32 3.28 6.62
C PHE A 19 -4.13 4.10 5.62
N LEU A 20 -4.14 3.71 4.34
CA LEU A 20 -4.95 4.36 3.32
C LEU A 20 -6.44 4.32 3.68
N GLN A 21 -6.96 3.20 4.20
CA GLN A 21 -8.33 3.12 4.70
C GLN A 21 -8.60 4.10 5.87
N THR A 22 -7.64 4.30 6.79
CA THR A 22 -7.79 5.33 7.86
C THR A 22 -7.85 6.75 7.33
N GLN A 23 -7.32 6.98 6.14
CA GLN A 23 -7.35 8.27 5.45
C GLN A 23 -8.58 8.42 4.53
N ASP A 24 -9.56 7.52 4.64
CA ASP A 24 -10.74 7.44 3.79
C ASP A 24 -10.40 7.19 2.30
N ILE A 25 -9.26 6.54 2.04
CA ILE A 25 -8.81 6.19 0.69
C ILE A 25 -9.18 4.75 0.37
N ASP A 26 -10.20 4.59 -0.46
CA ASP A 26 -10.63 3.29 -0.96
C ASP A 26 -9.52 2.64 -1.82
N ASN A 27 -9.06 1.47 -1.35
CA ASN A 27 -7.98 0.75 -1.97
C ASN A 27 -8.19 -0.77 -1.89
N THR A 28 -7.51 -1.49 -2.78
CA THR A 28 -7.53 -2.94 -2.87
C THR A 28 -6.10 -3.47 -2.88
N LEU A 29 -5.81 -4.38 -1.95
CA LEU A 29 -4.57 -5.11 -1.90
C LEU A 29 -4.68 -6.36 -2.79
N GLU A 30 -3.83 -6.43 -3.82
CA GLU A 30 -3.75 -7.57 -4.73
C GLU A 30 -2.39 -8.23 -4.61
N SER A 31 -2.37 -9.52 -4.26
CA SER A 31 -1.16 -10.33 -4.27
C SER A 31 -0.98 -10.98 -5.65
N ASN A 32 0.06 -10.59 -6.37
CA ASN A 32 0.45 -11.18 -7.63
C ASN A 32 1.77 -11.93 -7.51
N PHE A 33 1.90 -13.10 -8.13
CA PHE A 33 3.15 -13.85 -8.13
C PHE A 33 3.98 -13.47 -9.36
N ASP A 34 5.08 -12.77 -9.13
CA ASP A 34 6.00 -12.42 -10.21
C ASP A 34 6.80 -13.65 -10.64
N LYS A 35 6.49 -14.18 -11.84
CA LYS A 35 7.16 -15.37 -12.39
C LYS A 35 8.61 -15.13 -12.78
N LYS A 36 9.01 -13.87 -13.01
CA LYS A 36 10.39 -13.50 -13.37
C LYS A 36 11.29 -13.53 -12.14
N GLU A 37 10.84 -12.95 -11.05
CA GLU A 37 11.59 -12.87 -9.79
C GLU A 37 11.32 -14.06 -8.87
N LYS A 38 10.30 -14.89 -9.19
CA LYS A 38 9.79 -15.99 -8.35
C LYS A 38 9.45 -15.52 -6.92
N LYS A 39 8.84 -14.35 -6.82
CA LYS A 39 8.46 -13.72 -5.54
C LYS A 39 7.00 -13.31 -5.56
N MET A 40 6.37 -13.31 -4.38
CA MET A 40 5.07 -12.68 -4.21
C MET A 40 5.25 -11.17 -4.17
N MET A 41 4.51 -10.48 -5.02
CA MET A 41 4.36 -9.04 -5.01
C MET A 41 2.95 -8.68 -4.57
N TYR A 42 2.82 -7.60 -3.83
CA TYR A 42 1.59 -7.12 -3.25
C TYR A 42 1.35 -5.70 -3.74
N SER A 43 0.49 -5.57 -4.73
CA SER A 43 0.15 -4.31 -5.37
C SER A 43 -1.07 -3.68 -4.71
N ILE A 44 -0.99 -2.38 -4.44
CA ILE A 44 -2.08 -1.59 -3.88
C ILE A 44 -2.73 -0.82 -5.01
N TRP A 45 -3.99 -1.12 -5.26
CA TRP A 45 -4.83 -0.47 -6.26
C TRP A 45 -5.71 0.56 -5.59
N VAL A 46 -5.62 1.82 -6.01
CA VAL A 46 -6.52 2.87 -5.52
C VAL A 46 -7.59 3.12 -6.58
N HIS A 47 -8.85 3.10 -6.14
CA HIS A 47 -9.99 3.26 -7.05
C HIS A 47 -10.17 4.71 -7.49
N ASN A 48 -9.96 5.65 -6.58
CA ASN A 48 -10.17 7.08 -6.80
C ASN A 48 -8.90 7.77 -7.34
N GLU A 49 -8.96 8.30 -8.55
CA GLU A 49 -7.81 8.94 -9.24
C GLU A 49 -7.31 10.20 -8.53
N ASP A 50 -8.19 11.00 -7.94
CA ASP A 50 -7.80 12.20 -7.20
C ASP A 50 -6.97 11.86 -5.94
N LEU A 51 -7.29 10.72 -5.32
CA LEU A 51 -6.57 10.21 -4.17
C LEU A 51 -5.32 9.41 -4.53
N GLN A 52 -5.09 9.10 -5.82
CA GLN A 52 -3.88 8.37 -6.23
C GLN A 52 -2.62 9.19 -5.98
N ASP A 53 -2.63 10.49 -6.28
CA ASP A 53 -1.48 11.36 -6.01
C ASP A 53 -1.20 11.46 -4.51
N LYS A 54 -2.26 11.56 -3.70
CA LYS A 54 -2.16 11.57 -2.24
C LYS A 54 -1.63 10.24 -1.69
N ALA A 55 -2.16 9.12 -2.18
CA ALA A 55 -1.70 7.77 -1.81
C ALA A 55 -0.24 7.56 -2.22
N LYS A 56 0.17 8.04 -3.39
CA LYS A 56 1.56 7.96 -3.85
C LYS A 56 2.49 8.81 -2.97
N ALA A 57 2.06 10.01 -2.55
CA ALA A 57 2.80 10.81 -1.59
C ALA A 57 2.93 10.11 -0.23
N PHE A 58 1.87 9.45 0.25
CA PHE A 58 1.95 8.62 1.46
C PHE A 58 2.89 7.43 1.29
N PHE A 59 2.91 6.81 0.11
CA PHE A 59 3.84 5.72 -0.19
C PHE A 59 5.29 6.17 -0.16
N ASP A 60 5.60 7.35 -0.69
CA ASP A 60 6.95 7.94 -0.61
C ASP A 60 7.38 8.20 0.85
N ASN A 61 6.45 8.74 1.66
CA ASN A 61 6.65 8.89 3.10
C ASN A 61 6.84 7.54 3.81
N PHE A 62 6.06 6.53 3.42
CA PHE A 62 6.17 5.17 3.97
C PHE A 62 7.49 4.51 3.59
N LEU A 63 8.02 4.73 2.38
CA LEU A 63 9.33 4.23 2.00
C LEU A 63 10.46 4.90 2.76
N SER A 64 10.29 6.19 3.08
CA SER A 64 11.25 6.95 3.89
C SER A 64 11.26 6.48 5.35
N ASP A 65 10.09 6.17 5.93
CA ASP A 65 9.97 5.70 7.31
C ASP A 65 8.89 4.61 7.48
N PRO A 66 9.14 3.35 7.05
CA PRO A 66 8.13 2.29 7.03
C PRO A 66 7.74 1.78 8.41
N ASN A 67 8.55 2.06 9.43
CA ASN A 67 8.30 1.70 10.82
C ASN A 67 7.73 2.86 11.64
N SER A 68 7.31 3.95 10.99
CA SER A 68 6.67 5.06 11.71
C SER A 68 5.41 4.58 12.41
N SER A 69 5.22 4.98 13.66
CA SER A 69 4.01 4.65 14.43
C SER A 69 2.71 5.11 13.75
N LYS A 70 2.79 6.07 12.82
CA LYS A 70 1.65 6.51 11.99
C LYS A 70 1.13 5.42 11.05
N PHE A 71 1.98 4.49 10.65
CA PHE A 71 1.62 3.37 9.77
C PHE A 71 1.43 2.07 10.53
N ASP A 72 1.75 2.04 11.83
CA ASP A 72 1.44 0.93 12.74
C ASP A 72 -0.03 0.98 13.15
N VAL A 73 -0.92 0.91 12.16
CA VAL A 73 -2.36 0.86 12.37
C VAL A 73 -2.71 -0.57 12.77
N LYS A 74 -2.69 -0.85 14.08
CA LYS A 74 -3.34 -2.04 14.64
C LYS A 74 -4.86 -1.82 14.57
N MET A 75 -5.54 -2.51 13.66
CA MET A 75 -6.96 -2.76 13.86
C MET A 75 -7.07 -3.78 15.00
N GLU A 76 -7.52 -3.30 16.17
CA GLU A 76 -7.96 -4.14 17.30
C GLU A 76 -9.29 -4.85 16.98
#